data_AF-A0A803N396-F1
#
_entry.id   AF-A0A803N396-F1
#
_cell.length_a   1.000
_cell.length_b   1.000
_cell.length_c   1.000
_cell.angle_alpha   90.00
_cell.angle_beta   90.00
_cell.angle_gamma   90.00
#
_symmetry.space_group_name_H-M   'P 1'
#
loop_
_entity.id
_entity.type
_entity.pdbx_description
1 polymer ?
#
loop_
_entity_poly.entity_id
_entity_poly.type
_entity_poly.pdbx_seq_one_letter_code
_entity_poly.pdbx_strand_id
1 'polypeptide(L)'
;MIATMKGAFDGTMILVNVPCEDRPKYRTRKGTLAMNVLEVCSPEMEFTYVLLGWEGSTHDGRILRDAISRPNGLKVPKGCYYLCDGGCTNGEGFLAPYRGHLYHLKEWNRGPDNH
;
A
#
# COMPACT_ATOMS: atom_id res chain seq x y z
N MET A 1 12.58 -13.27 -18.35
CA MET A 1 11.40 -13.72 -17.58
C MET A 1 10.45 -12.55 -17.54
N ILE A 2 9.27 -12.64 -18.16
CA ILE A 2 8.28 -11.55 -18.13
C ILE A 2 7.58 -11.64 -16.78
N ALA A 3 7.84 -10.69 -15.89
CA ALA A 3 7.10 -10.54 -14.66
C ALA A 3 5.71 -9.97 -14.98
N THR A 4 4.64 -10.56 -14.45
CA THR A 4 3.28 -10.05 -14.65
C THR A 4 2.89 -9.15 -13.48
N MET A 5 2.44 -7.93 -13.75
CA MET A 5 1.89 -7.05 -12.71
C MET A 5 0.47 -7.47 -12.37
N LYS A 6 0.18 -7.67 -11.09
CA LYS A 6 -1.15 -8.08 -10.59
C LYS A 6 -1.98 -6.95 -10.01
N GLY A 7 -1.35 -5.81 -9.73
CA GLY A 7 -2.02 -4.67 -9.15
C GLY A 7 -1.06 -3.78 -8.38
N ALA A 8 -1.64 -2.83 -7.66
CA ALA A 8 -0.95 -1.95 -6.72
C ALA A 8 -1.66 -1.97 -5.38
N PHE A 9 -0.95 -1.67 -4.30
CA PHE A 9 -1.57 -1.45 -3.00
C PHE A 9 -0.96 -0.27 -2.27
N ASP A 10 -1.77 0.31 -1.39
CA ASP A 10 -1.37 1.39 -0.51
C ASP A 10 -2.14 1.32 0.82
N GLY A 11 -1.57 1.94 1.85
CA GLY A 11 -2.22 2.15 3.14
C GLY A 11 -3.07 3.43 3.10
N THR A 12 -4.39 3.28 3.24
CA THR A 12 -5.34 4.40 3.27
C THR A 12 -5.85 4.63 4.68
N MET A 13 -5.80 5.89 5.13
CA MET A 13 -6.27 6.28 6.47
C MET A 13 -7.74 6.68 6.42
N ILE A 14 -8.60 5.91 7.09
CA ILE A 14 -10.02 6.21 7.26
C ILE A 14 -10.24 6.84 8.64
N LEU A 15 -10.91 7.99 8.69
CA LEU A 15 -11.24 8.67 9.94
C LEU A 15 -12.18 7.82 10.78
N VAL A 16 -11.89 7.71 12.07
CA VAL A 16 -12.69 6.92 13.02
C VAL A 16 -12.98 7.70 14.28
N ASN A 17 -14.11 7.39 14.90
CA ASN A 17 -14.41 7.80 16.25
C ASN A 17 -14.28 6.58 17.17
N VAL A 18 -13.44 6.69 18.21
CA VAL A 18 -13.15 5.59 19.14
C VAL A 18 -13.24 6.10 20.59
N PRO A 19 -13.53 5.21 21.56
CA PRO A 19 -13.51 5.55 22.99
C PRO A 19 -12.18 6.18 23.41
N CYS A 20 -12.22 7.04 24.44
CA CYS A 20 -11.05 7.78 24.91
C CYS A 20 -9.84 6.88 25.21
N GLU A 21 -10.09 5.68 25.72
CA GLU A 21 -9.09 4.67 26.09
C GLU A 21 -8.28 4.16 24.89
N ASP A 22 -8.90 4.09 23.70
CA ASP A 22 -8.27 3.58 22.48
C ASP A 22 -7.69 4.67 21.59
N ARG A 23 -8.04 5.95 21.82
CA ARG A 23 -7.53 7.09 21.03
C ARG A 23 -6.01 7.10 20.85
N PRO A 24 -5.17 6.75 21.85
CA PRO A 24 -3.72 6.73 21.66
C PRO A 24 -3.26 5.79 20.53
N LYS A 25 -3.93 4.65 20.34
CA LYS A 25 -3.60 3.65 19.32
C LYS A 25 -3.91 4.15 17.91
N TYR A 26 -5.11 4.72 17.73
CA TYR A 26 -5.61 5.21 16.45
C TYR A 26 -5.09 6.60 16.07
N ARG A 27 -4.24 7.22 16.91
CA ARG A 27 -3.66 8.52 16.62
C ARG A 27 -2.56 8.40 15.57
N THR A 28 -2.80 9.00 14.41
CA THR A 28 -1.81 9.14 13.33
C THR A 28 -0.71 10.13 13.69
N ARG A 29 0.40 10.14 12.91
CA ARG A 29 1.47 11.15 13.01
C ARG A 29 0.97 12.59 12.90
N LYS A 30 -0.11 12.82 12.14
CA LYS A 30 -0.73 14.16 11.97
C LYS A 30 -1.67 14.55 13.12
N GLY A 31 -1.83 13.69 14.13
CA GLY A 31 -2.67 13.94 15.29
C GLY A 31 -4.15 13.57 15.11
N THR A 32 -4.55 13.16 13.90
CA THR A 32 -5.91 12.72 13.60
C THR A 32 -6.14 11.28 14.05
N LEU A 33 -7.37 10.96 14.49
CA LEU A 33 -7.81 9.60 14.79
C LEU A 33 -8.22 8.90 13.49
N ALA A 34 -7.48 7.87 13.09
CA ALA A 34 -7.76 7.10 11.89
C ALA A 34 -7.45 5.62 12.11
N MET A 35 -8.10 4.77 11.31
CA MET A 35 -7.68 3.40 11.08
C MET A 35 -6.91 3.31 9.76
N ASN A 36 -5.85 2.53 9.73
CA ASN A 36 -5.14 2.22 8.50
C ASN A 36 -5.83 1.03 7.81
N VAL A 37 -6.08 1.16 6.53
CA VAL A 37 -6.68 0.14 5.66
C VAL A 37 -5.71 -0.14 4.53
N LEU A 38 -5.29 -1.40 4.41
CA LEU A 38 -4.50 -1.82 3.26
C LEU A 38 -5.44 -2.26 2.14
N GLU A 39 -5.38 -1.59 1.00
CA GLU A 39 -6.22 -1.88 -0.15
C GLU A 39 -5.35 -2.26 -1.33
N VAL A 40 -5.72 -3.34 -2.03
CA VAL A 40 -5.05 -3.83 -3.22
C VAL A 40 -5.99 -3.69 -4.40
N CYS A 41 -5.53 -3.03 -5.44
CA CYS A 41 -6.29 -2.70 -6.63
C CYS A 41 -5.66 -3.38 -7.86
N SER A 42 -6.47 -4.01 -8.72
CA SER A 42 -5.99 -4.59 -9.97
C SER A 42 -5.64 -3.51 -11.00
N PRO A 43 -4.96 -3.86 -12.11
CA PRO A 43 -4.74 -2.92 -13.23
C PRO A 43 -6.05 -2.35 -13.82
N GLU A 44 -7.17 -3.06 -13.67
CA GLU A 44 -8.50 -2.65 -14.08
C GLU A 44 -9.21 -1.73 -13.07
N MET A 45 -8.50 -1.30 -12.02
CA MET A 45 -9.00 -0.44 -10.94
C MET A 45 -10.07 -1.10 -10.06
N GLU A 46 -10.05 -2.43 -9.95
CA GLU A 46 -10.94 -3.19 -9.06
C GLU A 46 -10.24 -3.55 -7.75
N PHE A 47 -10.92 -3.37 -6.62
CA PHE A 47 -10.41 -3.84 -5.33
C PHE A 47 -10.42 -5.37 -5.28
N THR A 48 -9.22 -5.95 -5.22
CA THR A 48 -9.03 -7.41 -5.17
C THR A 48 -8.78 -7.92 -3.75
N TYR A 49 -8.35 -7.03 -2.85
CA TYR A 49 -8.15 -7.34 -1.44
C TYR A 49 -8.24 -6.06 -0.60
N VAL A 50 -8.91 -6.16 0.55
CA VAL A 50 -9.03 -5.06 1.53
C VAL A 50 -8.82 -5.65 2.92
N LEU A 51 -7.87 -5.06 3.67
CA LEU A 51 -7.59 -5.41 5.04
C LEU A 51 -7.85 -4.23 5.97
N LEU A 52 -8.92 -4.34 6.74
CA LEU A 52 -9.37 -3.36 7.72
C LEU A 52 -8.81 -3.67 9.13
N GLY A 53 -8.89 -2.66 10.00
CA GLY A 53 -8.79 -2.84 11.45
C GLY A 53 -7.44 -2.51 12.06
N TRP A 54 -6.51 -1.93 11.29
CA TRP A 54 -5.22 -1.52 11.83
C TRP A 54 -5.27 -0.15 12.47
N GLU A 55 -4.54 -0.01 13.57
CA GLU A 55 -4.35 1.26 14.27
C GLU A 55 -3.69 2.27 13.31
N GLY A 56 -4.17 3.51 13.27
CA GLY A 56 -3.63 4.55 12.38
C GLY A 56 -2.16 4.94 12.61
N SER A 57 -1.57 4.47 13.71
CA SER A 57 -0.13 4.58 13.99
C SER A 57 0.71 3.45 13.37
N THR A 58 0.08 2.42 12.81
CA THR A 58 0.77 1.25 12.27
C THR A 58 1.43 1.54 10.93
N HIS A 59 2.67 1.08 10.77
CA HIS A 59 3.41 1.10 9.50
C HIS A 59 2.86 0.08 8.49
N ASP A 60 2.78 0.48 7.21
CA ASP A 60 2.21 -0.35 6.13
C ASP A 60 2.92 -1.69 5.95
N GLY A 61 4.24 -1.75 6.19
CA GLY A 61 4.99 -3.01 6.16
C GLY A 61 4.52 -4.04 7.19
N ARG A 62 4.03 -3.61 8.36
CA ARG A 62 3.45 -4.51 9.38
C ARG A 62 2.09 -5.03 8.91
N ILE A 63 1.27 -4.17 8.31
CA ILE A 63 -0.05 -4.50 7.78
C ILE A 63 0.08 -5.48 6.61
N LEU A 64 1.03 -5.25 5.71
CA LEU A 64 1.34 -6.13 4.59
C LEU A 64 1.77 -7.51 5.06
N ARG A 65 2.63 -7.59 6.08
CA ARG A 65 3.07 -8.88 6.65
C ARG A 65 1.89 -9.67 7.21
N ASP A 66 0.98 -9.00 7.93
CA ASP A 66 -0.26 -9.64 8.39
C ASP A 66 -1.12 -10.10 7.22
N ALA A 67 -1.32 -9.24 6.22
CA ALA A 67 -2.10 -9.53 5.03
C ALA A 67 -1.62 -10.79 4.32
N ILE A 68 -0.32 -11.02 4.21
CA ILE A 68 0.26 -12.22 3.57
C ILE A 68 0.12 -13.45 4.47
N SER A 69 0.27 -13.29 5.79
CA SER A 69 0.29 -14.40 6.74
C SER A 69 -1.08 -15.05 7.00
N ARG A 70 -2.17 -14.34 6.69
CA ARG A 70 -3.54 -14.82 6.91
C ARG A 70 -3.88 -16.02 6.02
N PRO A 71 -4.69 -16.98 6.51
CA PRO A 71 -5.15 -18.11 5.70
C PRO A 71 -5.84 -17.66 4.39
N ASN A 72 -6.75 -16.69 4.49
CA ASN A 72 -7.41 -15.98 3.39
C ASN A 72 -6.71 -14.65 3.02
N GLY A 73 -5.41 -14.58 3.30
CA GLY A 73 -4.59 -13.41 3.08
C GLY A 73 -4.26 -13.13 1.61
N LEU A 74 -3.63 -11.98 1.37
CA LEU A 74 -3.13 -11.56 0.08
C LEU A 74 -2.18 -12.62 -0.49
N LYS A 75 -2.54 -13.18 -1.65
CA LYS A 75 -1.74 -14.18 -2.35
C LYS A 75 -0.90 -13.51 -3.43
N VAL A 76 0.38 -13.86 -3.47
CA VAL A 76 1.29 -13.41 -4.53
C VAL A 76 1.74 -14.60 -5.34
N PRO A 77 1.14 -14.84 -6.53
CA PRO A 77 1.52 -15.95 -7.38
C PRO A 77 2.98 -15.83 -7.84
N LYS A 78 3.66 -16.97 -8.02
CA LYS A 78 5.02 -16.99 -8.57
C LYS A 78 5.07 -16.30 -9.94
N GLY A 79 6.11 -15.50 -10.16
CA GLY A 79 6.29 -14.73 -11.40
C GLY A 79 5.40 -13.49 -11.53
N CYS A 80 4.60 -13.17 -10.50
CA CYS A 80 3.79 -11.96 -10.44
C CYS A 80 4.33 -10.97 -9.42
N TYR A 81 4.03 -9.68 -9.61
CA TYR A 81 4.39 -8.62 -8.68
C TYR A 81 3.22 -7.67 -8.42
N TYR A 82 3.15 -7.18 -7.19
CA TYR A 82 2.34 -6.02 -6.81
C TYR A 82 3.23 -4.79 -6.66
N LEU A 83 2.76 -3.65 -7.17
CA LEU A 83 3.35 -2.36 -6.86
C LEU A 83 2.96 -1.94 -5.45
N CYS A 84 3.88 -1.33 -4.72
CA CYS A 84 3.64 -0.87 -3.35
C CYS A 84 4.13 0.56 -3.15
N ASP A 85 3.59 1.25 -2.16
CA ASP A 85 4.08 2.59 -1.81
C ASP A 85 5.58 2.57 -1.46
N GLY A 86 6.22 3.74 -1.61
CA GLY A 86 7.63 3.95 -1.31
C GLY A 86 8.02 3.59 0.12
N GLY A 87 7.08 3.43 1.06
CA GLY A 87 7.31 2.91 2.41
C GLY A 87 7.62 1.40 2.50
N CYS A 88 7.33 0.62 1.46
CA CYS A 88 7.53 -0.84 1.46
C CYS A 88 8.93 -1.26 1.00
N THR A 89 9.38 -2.45 1.43
CA THR A 89 10.64 -3.06 1.00
C THR A 89 10.46 -3.85 -0.30
N ASN A 90 11.35 -3.64 -1.26
CA ASN A 90 11.43 -4.47 -2.47
C ASN A 90 11.74 -5.93 -2.11
N GLY A 91 11.05 -6.87 -2.76
CA GLY A 91 11.23 -8.30 -2.53
C GLY A 91 10.51 -9.14 -3.58
N GLU A 92 10.64 -10.47 -3.49
CA GLU A 92 9.90 -11.36 -4.38
C GLU A 92 8.39 -11.08 -4.24
N GLY A 93 7.74 -10.75 -5.36
CA GLY A 93 6.32 -10.43 -5.39
C GLY A 93 5.93 -8.98 -5.09
N PHE A 94 6.88 -8.13 -4.69
CA PHE A 94 6.61 -6.74 -4.28
C PHE A 94 7.63 -5.75 -4.82
N LEU A 95 7.14 -4.69 -5.48
CA LEU A 95 7.97 -3.65 -6.08
C LEU A 95 7.53 -2.26 -5.60
N ALA A 96 8.40 -1.62 -4.82
CA ALA A 96 8.32 -0.23 -4.45
C ALA A 96 9.02 0.66 -5.50
N PRO A 97 8.52 1.87 -5.77
CA PRO A 97 9.17 2.86 -6.62
C PRO A 97 10.64 3.07 -6.24
N TYR A 98 11.47 3.35 -7.25
CA TYR A 98 12.87 3.64 -7.04
C TYR A 98 13.05 4.88 -6.14
N ARG A 99 13.63 4.68 -4.95
CA ARG A 99 13.93 5.76 -4.01
C ARG A 99 15.14 6.55 -4.51
N GLY A 100 14.89 7.58 -5.31
CA GLY A 100 15.96 8.43 -5.86
C GLY A 100 15.56 9.25 -7.08
N HIS A 101 14.44 8.91 -7.73
CA HIS A 101 13.79 9.76 -8.73
C HIS A 101 12.38 10.05 -8.24
N LEU A 102 12.08 11.33 -8.03
CA LEU A 102 10.74 11.77 -7.69
C LEU A 102 9.90 11.73 -8.95
N TYR A 103 9.07 10.70 -9.11
CA TYR A 103 7.99 10.69 -10.08
C TYR A 103 6.93 11.71 -9.62
N HIS A 104 7.25 13.00 -9.70
CA HIS A 104 6.28 14.08 -9.48
C HIS A 104 5.51 14.32 -10.76
N LEU A 105 4.21 14.62 -10.63
CA LEU A 105 3.26 14.94 -11.71
C LEU A 105 3.77 15.93 -12.78
N LYS A 106 4.85 16.67 -12.54
CA LYS A 106 5.46 17.58 -13.52
C LYS A 106 6.06 16.86 -14.74
N GLU A 107 6.49 15.61 -14.61
CA GLU A 107 7.10 14.85 -15.72
C GLU A 107 6.05 14.23 -16.66
N TRP A 108 4.81 14.02 -16.22
CA TRP A 108 3.73 13.49 -17.08
C TRP A 108 3.37 14.43 -18.25
N ASN A 109 3.53 15.75 -18.05
CA ASN A 109 3.27 16.75 -19.10
C ASN A 109 4.41 16.90 -20.12
N ARG A 110 5.53 16.19 -19.93
CA ARG A 110 6.61 16.12 -20.89
C ARG A 110 6.66 14.69 -21.42
N GLY A 111 5.86 14.45 -22.47
CA GLY A 111 6.00 13.22 -23.26
C GLY A 111 7.46 13.03 -23.73
N PRO A 112 7.83 11.83 -24.18
CA PRO A 112 9.21 11.54 -24.56
C PRO A 112 9.68 12.50 -25.67
N ASP A 113 10.69 13.30 -25.36
CA ASP A 113 11.48 13.98 -26.38
C ASP A 113 12.27 12.90 -27.12
N ASN A 114 11.83 12.58 -28.33
CA ASN A 114 12.59 11.72 -29.24
C ASN A 114 13.91 12.42 -29.59
N HIS A 115 15.02 11.80 -29.22
CA HIS A 115 16.30 11.93 -29.92
C HIS A 115 16.71 10.55 -30.41
#